data_AF-A0A937R810-F1
#
_entry.id   AF-A0A937R810-F1
#
_cell.length_a   1.000
_cell.length_b   1.000
_cell.length_c   1.000
_cell.angle_alpha   90.00
_cell.angle_beta   90.00
_cell.angle_gamma   90.00
#
_symmetry.space_group_name_H-M   'P 1'
#
loop_
_entity.id
_entity.type
_entity.pdbx_description
1 polymer ?
#
loop_
_entity_poly.entity_id
_entity_poly.type
_entity_poly.pdbx_seq_one_letter_code
_entity_poly.pdbx_strand_id
1 'polypeptide(L)'
;MAGEWTKNRKEGFQPLPLALIRRLQSFASVGAAAKLYSKFRTRTDERMAIPEHPLLYVPPHTARAMYKDIKAAGIKRSSPEGKLDFHSLRVAYITFVCEVGATVKEAQEMARHSTAHLTLNTYARARGSRLAELVEKVAETAIPRGKRALCVHDGETEAQREGRNALGENTLRPGRNGGGNATGCKYWLHVSPGSTWPCEPRSAAA
;
A
#
# COMPACT_ATOMS: atom_id res chain seq x y z
N MET A 1 22.36 -30.45 -6.48
CA MET A 1 21.62 -30.03 -7.69
C MET A 1 20.97 -28.67 -7.44
N ALA A 2 20.92 -27.77 -8.42
CA ALA A 2 20.38 -26.42 -8.24
C ALA A 2 18.84 -26.47 -8.07
N GLY A 3 18.35 -26.38 -6.83
CA GLY A 3 16.91 -26.32 -6.54
C GLY A 3 16.43 -27.20 -5.39
N GLU A 4 17.23 -28.15 -4.91
CA GLU A 4 16.86 -29.09 -3.82
C GLU A 4 16.45 -28.36 -2.52
N TRP A 5 17.02 -27.17 -2.29
CA TRP A 5 16.81 -26.35 -1.10
C TRP A 5 15.63 -25.37 -1.23
N THR A 6 14.91 -25.37 -2.35
CA THR A 6 13.76 -24.48 -2.57
C THR A 6 12.46 -25.22 -2.25
N LYS A 7 11.52 -24.54 -1.59
CA LYS A 7 10.21 -25.12 -1.21
C LYS A 7 9.42 -25.68 -2.40
N ASN A 8 9.66 -25.14 -3.60
CA ASN A 8 8.99 -25.56 -4.84
C ASN A 8 9.87 -26.49 -5.70
N ARG A 9 11.08 -26.85 -5.24
CA ARG A 9 12.10 -27.64 -5.95
C ARG A 9 12.40 -27.14 -7.37
N LYS A 10 12.19 -25.85 -7.60
CA LYS A 10 12.45 -25.18 -8.87
C LYS A 10 13.55 -24.17 -8.65
N GLU A 11 14.55 -24.22 -9.52
CA GLU A 11 15.51 -23.13 -9.61
C GLU A 11 14.76 -21.84 -9.92
N GLY A 12 15.18 -20.76 -9.27
CA GLY A 12 14.63 -19.45 -9.54
C GLY A 12 15.77 -18.46 -9.60
N PHE A 13 15.74 -17.62 -10.62
CA PHE A 13 16.60 -16.46 -10.74
C PHE A 13 15.87 -15.22 -10.23
N GLN A 14 16.56 -14.36 -9.48
CA GLN A 14 16.01 -13.06 -9.07
C GLN A 14 16.98 -11.99 -9.56
N PRO A 15 16.59 -11.12 -10.49
CA PRO A 15 17.45 -10.01 -10.88
C PRO A 15 17.64 -9.10 -9.67
N LEU A 16 18.90 -8.74 -9.40
CA LEU A 16 19.27 -7.82 -8.32
C LEU A 16 19.79 -6.52 -8.94
N PRO A 17 19.48 -5.36 -8.33
CA PRO A 17 20.05 -4.09 -8.77
C PRO A 17 21.58 -4.12 -8.69
N LEU A 18 22.26 -3.56 -9.70
CA LEU A 18 23.73 -3.55 -9.78
C LEU A 18 24.37 -2.90 -8.54
N ALA A 19 23.76 -1.86 -7.99
CA ALA A 19 24.21 -1.21 -6.77
C ALA A 19 24.21 -2.16 -5.56
N LEU A 20 23.21 -3.04 -5.45
CA LEU A 20 23.16 -4.05 -4.39
C LEU A 20 24.23 -5.12 -4.61
N ILE A 21 24.41 -5.58 -5.85
CA ILE A 21 25.45 -6.57 -6.19
C ILE A 21 26.83 -6.06 -5.80
N ARG A 22 27.17 -4.80 -6.15
CA ARG A 22 28.46 -4.19 -5.78
C ARG A 22 28.68 -4.14 -4.27
N ARG A 23 27.63 -3.80 -3.51
CA ARG A 23 27.68 -3.80 -2.04
C ARG A 23 27.89 -5.20 -1.47
N LEU A 24 27.17 -6.19 -2.00
CA LEU A 24 27.32 -7.60 -1.60
C LEU A 24 28.71 -8.13 -1.92
N GLN A 25 29.24 -7.83 -3.10
CA GLN A 25 30.59 -8.21 -3.49
C GLN A 25 31.64 -7.59 -2.57
N SER A 26 31.51 -6.29 -2.27
CA SER A 26 32.41 -5.59 -1.33
C SER A 26 32.35 -6.24 0.06
N PHE A 27 31.15 -6.51 0.56
CA PHE A 27 30.93 -7.18 1.86
C PHE A 27 31.52 -8.60 1.90
N ALA A 28 31.36 -9.37 0.83
CA ALA A 28 31.89 -10.72 0.70
C ALA A 28 33.43 -10.72 0.64
N SER A 29 34.03 -9.80 -0.13
CA SER A 29 35.48 -9.73 -0.35
C SER A 29 36.29 -9.54 0.94
N VAL A 30 35.72 -8.85 1.93
CA VAL A 30 36.38 -8.58 3.22
C VAL A 30 36.13 -9.68 4.27
N GLY A 31 35.42 -10.75 3.89
CA GLY A 31 35.06 -11.85 4.79
C GLY A 31 34.17 -11.41 5.95
N ALA A 32 33.35 -10.35 5.77
CA ALA A 32 32.57 -9.76 6.86
C ALA A 32 31.59 -10.75 7.48
N ALA A 33 30.95 -11.61 6.68
CA ALA A 33 30.03 -12.62 7.18
C ALA A 33 30.73 -13.58 8.16
N ALA A 34 31.91 -14.11 7.81
CA ALA A 34 32.67 -15.02 8.67
C ALA A 34 33.07 -14.34 9.99
N LYS A 35 33.53 -13.07 9.93
CA LYS A 35 33.86 -12.27 11.12
C LYS A 35 32.65 -12.03 12.02
N LEU A 36 31.47 -11.82 11.45
CA LEU A 36 30.23 -11.66 12.22
C LEU A 36 29.81 -12.98 12.86
N TYR A 37 29.90 -14.10 12.14
CA TYR A 37 29.66 -15.42 12.71
C TYR A 37 30.61 -15.70 13.87
N SER A 38 31.92 -15.44 13.74
CA SER A 38 32.87 -15.65 14.83
C SER A 38 32.59 -14.74 16.04
N LYS A 39 32.20 -13.48 15.79
CA LYS A 39 31.93 -12.51 16.85
C LYS A 39 30.66 -12.80 17.65
N PHE A 40 29.60 -13.23 16.96
CA PHE A 40 28.28 -13.41 17.57
C PHE A 40 27.95 -14.88 17.87
N ARG A 41 28.91 -15.80 17.69
CA ARG A 41 28.74 -17.22 18.04
C ARG A 41 28.53 -17.34 19.55
N THR A 42 27.37 -17.84 19.95
CA THR A 42 27.11 -18.21 21.34
C THR A 42 27.35 -19.71 21.55
N ARG A 43 27.53 -20.16 22.81
CA ARG A 43 27.60 -21.60 23.16
C ARG A 43 26.37 -22.38 22.67
N THR A 44 25.21 -21.74 22.60
CA THR A 44 23.97 -22.33 22.09
C THR A 44 24.02 -22.52 20.57
N ASP A 45 24.72 -21.64 19.84
CA ASP A 45 24.90 -21.70 18.39
C ASP A 45 25.98 -22.72 17.96
N GLU A 46 26.77 -23.28 18.88
CA GLU A 46 27.78 -24.31 18.55
C GLU A 46 27.17 -25.56 17.92
N ARG A 47 25.87 -25.81 18.15
CA ARG A 47 25.10 -26.89 17.51
C ARG A 47 24.76 -26.61 16.04
N MET A 48 24.79 -25.34 15.61
CA MET A 48 24.63 -24.97 14.20
C MET A 48 26.01 -24.82 13.55
N ALA A 49 26.28 -25.67 12.57
CA ALA A 49 27.47 -25.54 11.74
C ALA A 49 27.43 -24.19 11.00
N ILE A 50 28.55 -23.46 11.04
CA ILE A 50 28.72 -22.25 10.22
C ILE A 50 28.78 -22.71 8.76
N PRO A 51 27.99 -22.11 7.85
CA PRO A 51 28.09 -22.42 6.42
C PRO A 51 29.52 -22.18 5.90
N GLU A 52 30.01 -23.02 4.99
CA GLU A 52 31.39 -22.92 4.47
C GLU A 52 31.66 -21.58 3.76
N HIS A 53 30.66 -21.07 3.02
CA HIS A 53 30.76 -19.83 2.25
C HIS A 53 29.54 -18.91 2.50
N PRO A 54 29.44 -18.29 3.68
CA PRO A 54 28.28 -17.48 4.01
C PRO A 54 28.39 -16.12 3.31
N LEU A 55 27.39 -15.79 2.47
CA LEU A 55 27.30 -14.45 1.88
C LEU A 55 26.90 -13.40 2.93
N LEU A 56 25.99 -13.74 3.84
CA LEU A 56 25.46 -12.87 4.87
C LEU A 56 25.50 -13.57 6.23
N TYR A 57 25.60 -12.78 7.30
CA TYR A 57 25.37 -13.27 8.65
C TYR A 57 23.87 -13.32 8.95
N VAL A 58 23.39 -14.47 9.40
CA VAL A 58 22.00 -14.68 9.81
C VAL A 58 21.94 -14.89 11.33
N PRO A 59 21.39 -13.93 12.11
CA PRO A 59 21.21 -14.11 13.54
C PRO A 59 20.27 -15.28 13.85
N PRO A 60 20.48 -16.04 14.95
CA PRO A 60 19.60 -17.15 15.33
C PRO A 60 18.16 -16.70 15.63
N HIS A 61 17.98 -15.46 16.10
CA HIS A 61 16.68 -14.85 16.35
C HIS A 61 16.49 -13.62 15.46
N THR A 62 16.40 -13.84 14.15
CA THR A 62 16.23 -12.80 13.12
C THR A 62 15.10 -11.82 13.48
N ALA A 63 13.93 -12.32 13.90
CA ALA A 63 12.79 -11.48 14.26
C ALA A 63 13.13 -10.50 15.39
N ARG A 64 13.88 -10.94 16.41
CA ARG A 64 14.32 -10.09 17.52
C ARG A 64 15.34 -9.06 17.06
N ALA A 65 16.24 -9.42 16.15
CA ALA A 65 17.19 -8.48 15.55
C ALA A 65 16.43 -7.37 14.79
N MET A 66 15.53 -7.76 13.88
CA MET A 66 14.70 -6.82 13.12
C MET A 66 13.87 -5.89 14.02
N TYR A 67 13.35 -6.37 15.14
CA TYR A 67 12.60 -5.51 16.07
C TYR A 67 13.46 -4.44 16.75
N LYS A 68 14.75 -4.70 16.97
CA LYS A 68 15.66 -3.67 17.46
C LYS A 68 15.81 -2.57 16.42
N ASP A 69 15.96 -2.95 15.15
CA ASP A 69 16.10 -2.00 14.04
C ASP A 69 14.81 -1.18 13.84
N ILE A 70 13.64 -1.82 13.87
CA ILE A 70 12.33 -1.15 13.79
C ILE A 70 12.16 -0.14 14.94
N LYS A 71 12.53 -0.53 16.16
CA LYS A 71 12.47 0.35 17.33
C LYS A 71 13.42 1.53 17.20
N ALA A 72 14.65 1.29 16.73
CA ALA A 72 15.65 2.34 16.50
C ALA A 72 15.21 3.33 15.42
N ALA A 73 14.49 2.84 14.39
CA ALA A 73 13.90 3.68 13.34
C ALA A 73 12.64 4.45 13.78
N GLY A 74 12.16 4.26 15.02
CA GLY A 74 10.94 4.93 15.52
C GLY A 74 9.65 4.42 14.88
N ILE A 75 9.67 3.25 14.24
CA ILE A 75 8.50 2.69 13.53
C ILE A 75 7.67 1.85 14.49
N LYS A 76 6.35 2.06 14.49
CA LYS A 76 5.42 1.22 15.25
C LYS A 76 5.40 -0.20 14.69
N ARG A 77 5.59 -1.19 15.55
CA ARG A 77 5.60 -2.62 15.16
C ARG A 77 4.25 -3.13 14.66
N SER A 78 3.15 -2.57 15.14
CA SER A 78 1.80 -2.94 14.74
C SER A 78 1.09 -1.73 14.18
N SER A 79 0.36 -1.96 13.11
CA SER A 79 -0.55 -1.02 12.48
C SER A 79 -1.94 -1.65 12.38
N PRO A 80 -3.00 -0.89 12.05
CA PRO A 80 -4.31 -1.46 11.74
C PRO A 80 -4.27 -2.49 10.61
N GLU A 81 -3.28 -2.39 9.71
CA GLU A 81 -3.14 -3.26 8.54
C GLU A 81 -2.40 -4.57 8.83
N GLY A 82 -1.80 -4.68 10.02
CA GLY A 82 -1.07 -5.85 10.47
C GLY A 82 0.23 -5.54 11.21
N LYS A 83 1.04 -6.58 11.38
CA LYS A 83 2.30 -6.58 12.11
C LYS A 83 3.49 -6.45 11.16
N LEU A 84 4.47 -5.65 11.56
CA LEU A 84 5.73 -5.50 10.86
C LEU A 84 6.70 -6.63 11.26
N ASP A 85 7.04 -7.48 10.30
CA ASP A 85 7.99 -8.58 10.39
C ASP A 85 8.67 -8.86 9.04
N PHE A 86 9.47 -9.94 8.92
CA PHE A 86 10.12 -10.26 7.63
C PHE A 86 9.14 -10.53 6.50
N HIS A 87 7.95 -11.07 6.81
CA HIS A 87 6.94 -11.32 5.80
C HIS A 87 6.35 -10.01 5.27
N SER A 88 6.19 -9.01 6.13
CA SER A 88 5.75 -7.68 5.70
C SER A 88 6.70 -7.02 4.68
N LEU A 89 8.01 -7.28 4.75
CA LEU A 89 8.97 -6.80 3.74
C LEU A 89 8.68 -7.39 2.35
N ARG A 90 8.25 -8.65 2.31
CA ARG A 90 7.88 -9.33 1.06
C ARG A 90 6.60 -8.74 0.47
N VAL A 91 5.61 -8.45 1.30
CA VAL A 91 4.38 -7.75 0.91
C VAL A 91 4.70 -6.36 0.36
N ALA A 92 5.57 -5.61 1.04
CA ALA A 92 6.00 -4.28 0.61
C ALA A 92 6.72 -4.34 -0.76
N TYR A 93 7.66 -5.27 -0.92
CA TYR A 93 8.36 -5.46 -2.19
C TYR A 93 7.41 -5.73 -3.36
N ILE A 94 6.47 -6.67 -3.20
CA ILE A 94 5.52 -7.03 -4.27
C ILE A 94 4.56 -5.87 -4.55
N THR A 95 4.13 -5.15 -3.52
CA THR A 95 3.31 -3.94 -3.68
C THR A 95 4.06 -2.89 -4.52
N PHE A 96 5.34 -2.63 -4.25
CA PHE A 96 6.13 -1.69 -5.05
C PHE A 96 6.33 -2.14 -6.50
N VAL A 97 6.53 -3.44 -6.74
CA VAL A 97 6.60 -3.98 -8.11
C VAL A 97 5.31 -3.67 -8.88
N CYS A 98 4.15 -3.88 -8.27
CA CYS A 98 2.86 -3.52 -8.88
C CYS A 98 2.71 -2.00 -9.08
N GLU A 99 3.15 -1.19 -8.11
CA GLU A 99 3.00 0.28 -8.17
C GLU A 99 3.82 0.94 -9.28
N VAL A 100 4.97 0.36 -9.63
CA VAL A 100 5.81 0.81 -10.77
C VAL A 100 5.14 0.49 -12.13
N GLY A 101 4.04 -0.26 -12.13
CA GLY A 101 3.28 -0.60 -13.33
C GLY A 101 3.72 -1.92 -13.98
N ALA A 102 4.38 -2.80 -13.24
CA ALA A 102 4.70 -4.14 -13.73
C ALA A 102 3.41 -4.89 -14.09
N THR A 103 3.47 -5.66 -15.16
CA THR A 103 2.38 -6.59 -15.53
C THR A 103 2.19 -7.64 -14.43
N VAL A 104 1.00 -8.25 -14.38
CA VAL A 104 0.70 -9.32 -13.43
C VAL A 104 1.70 -10.48 -13.56
N LYS A 105 2.15 -10.76 -14.79
CA LYS A 105 3.10 -11.84 -15.06
C LYS A 105 4.49 -11.51 -14.52
N GLU A 106 4.98 -10.29 -14.74
CA GLU A 106 6.25 -9.82 -14.19
C GLU A 106 6.22 -9.81 -12.66
N ALA A 107 5.14 -9.29 -12.07
CA ALA A 107 4.98 -9.28 -10.62
C ALA A 107 4.93 -10.71 -10.03
N GLN A 108 4.25 -11.64 -10.70
CA GLN A 108 4.23 -13.05 -10.31
C GLN A 108 5.61 -13.70 -10.38
N GLU A 109 6.36 -13.44 -11.44
CA GLU A 109 7.71 -13.97 -11.64
C GLU A 109 8.67 -13.41 -10.59
N MET A 110 8.64 -12.09 -10.38
CA MET A 110 9.44 -11.39 -9.36
C MET A 110 9.08 -11.82 -7.94
N ALA A 111 7.84 -12.22 -7.70
CA ALA A 111 7.40 -12.81 -6.45
C ALA A 111 7.71 -14.32 -6.35
N ARG A 112 8.03 -15.01 -7.45
CA ARG A 112 8.13 -16.48 -7.52
C ARG A 112 6.88 -17.20 -7.01
N HIS A 113 5.71 -16.65 -7.33
CA HIS A 113 4.44 -17.26 -6.96
C HIS A 113 3.96 -18.21 -8.04
N SER A 114 3.34 -19.31 -7.61
CA SER A 114 2.75 -20.29 -8.54
C SER A 114 1.53 -19.73 -9.28
N THR A 115 0.78 -18.82 -8.65
CA THR A 115 -0.46 -18.26 -9.21
C THR A 115 -0.50 -16.74 -9.07
N ALA A 116 -1.13 -16.08 -10.05
CA ALA A 116 -1.41 -14.65 -10.00
C ALA A 116 -2.32 -14.27 -8.81
N HIS A 117 -3.23 -15.17 -8.41
CA HIS A 117 -4.09 -14.98 -7.24
C HIS A 117 -3.28 -14.70 -5.97
N LEU A 118 -2.21 -15.46 -5.72
CA LEU A 118 -1.36 -15.23 -4.55
C LEU A 118 -0.69 -13.85 -4.62
N THR A 119 -0.19 -13.47 -5.80
CA THR A 119 0.46 -12.16 -6.00
C THR A 119 -0.52 -11.01 -5.77
N LEU A 120 -1.69 -11.03 -6.41
CA LEU A 120 -2.60 -9.88 -6.43
C LEU A 120 -3.49 -9.80 -5.18
N ASN A 121 -4.00 -10.93 -4.68
CA ASN A 121 -4.98 -10.92 -3.58
C ASN A 121 -4.34 -10.99 -2.21
N THR A 122 -3.15 -11.60 -2.09
CA THR A 122 -2.48 -11.79 -0.80
C THR A 122 -1.35 -10.79 -0.57
N TYR A 123 -0.53 -10.55 -1.59
CA TYR A 123 0.71 -9.78 -1.43
C TYR A 123 0.67 -8.36 -1.97
N ALA A 124 -0.02 -8.10 -3.08
CA ALA A 124 -0.21 -6.74 -3.56
C ALA A 124 -1.26 -6.04 -2.69
N ARG A 125 -0.94 -4.86 -2.17
CA ARG A 125 -1.85 -4.07 -1.34
C ARG A 125 -2.21 -2.77 -2.06
N ALA A 126 -3.49 -2.46 -2.12
CA ALA A 126 -3.95 -1.15 -2.55
C ALA A 126 -3.75 -0.14 -1.40
N ARG A 127 -3.13 1.00 -1.71
CA ARG A 127 -2.92 2.10 -0.76
C ARG A 127 -3.83 3.26 -1.12
N GLY A 128 -4.52 3.82 -0.13
CA GLY A 128 -5.49 4.89 -0.34
C GLY A 128 -4.89 6.11 -1.06
N SER A 129 -3.68 6.52 -0.70
CA SER A 129 -2.96 7.61 -1.38
C SER A 129 -2.73 7.32 -2.86
N ARG A 130 -2.34 6.08 -3.18
CA ARG A 130 -2.08 5.67 -4.56
C ARG A 130 -3.36 5.59 -5.38
N LEU A 131 -4.46 5.15 -4.78
CA LEU A 131 -5.78 5.17 -5.42
C LEU A 131 -6.23 6.60 -5.73
N ALA A 132 -6.04 7.54 -4.80
CA ALA A 132 -6.34 8.95 -5.03
C ALA A 132 -5.52 9.52 -6.20
N GLU A 133 -4.20 9.28 -6.23
CA GLU A 133 -3.35 9.69 -7.36
C GLU A 133 -3.78 9.08 -8.70
N LEU A 134 -4.24 7.81 -8.68
CA LEU A 134 -4.71 7.14 -9.89
C LEU A 134 -6.01 7.76 -10.39
N VAL A 135 -6.93 8.11 -9.49
CA VAL A 135 -8.17 8.82 -9.86
C VAL A 135 -7.84 10.16 -10.53
N GLU A 136 -6.91 10.94 -9.99
CA GLU A 136 -6.49 12.20 -10.61
C GLU A 136 -5.89 11.99 -12.00
N LYS A 137 -5.04 10.97 -12.20
CA LYS A 137 -4.49 10.63 -13.52
C LYS A 137 -5.57 10.19 -14.52
N VAL A 138 -6.58 9.47 -14.05
CA VAL A 138 -7.74 9.11 -14.89
C VAL A 138 -8.54 10.38 -15.22
N ALA A 139 -8.72 11.31 -14.28
CA ALA A 139 -9.40 12.57 -14.53
C ALA A 139 -8.65 13.42 -15.56
N GLU A 140 -7.32 13.49 -15.50
CA GLU A 140 -6.49 14.20 -16.48
C GLU A 140 -6.65 13.67 -17.92
N THR A 141 -6.92 12.38 -18.06
CA THR A 141 -7.07 11.72 -19.37
C THR A 141 -8.50 11.75 -19.89
N ALA A 142 -9.48 11.62 -19.00
CA ALA A 142 -10.89 11.52 -19.35
C ALA A 142 -11.63 12.87 -19.41
N ILE A 143 -11.19 13.88 -18.64
CA ILE A 143 -11.81 15.20 -18.59
C ILE A 143 -11.03 16.15 -19.52
N PRO A 144 -11.61 16.57 -20.66
CA PRO A 144 -10.96 17.53 -21.54
C PRO A 144 -10.60 18.80 -20.76
N ARG A 145 -9.37 19.31 -20.93
CA ARG A 145 -8.97 20.63 -20.41
C ARG A 145 -9.67 21.73 -21.22
N GLY A 146 -10.99 21.85 -21.10
CA GLY A 146 -11.84 22.75 -21.88
C GLY A 146 -12.84 23.49 -21.00
N LYS A 147 -12.55 24.79 -20.78
CA LYS A 147 -13.29 25.81 -20.01
C LYS A 147 -13.57 25.46 -18.54
N ARG A 148 -12.76 26.09 -17.67
CA ARG A 148 -13.01 26.24 -16.24
C ARG A 148 -14.46 26.67 -16.02
N ALA A 149 -15.17 26.06 -15.07
CA ALA A 149 -16.44 26.61 -14.61
C ALA A 149 -16.20 28.07 -14.21
N LEU A 150 -16.95 29.00 -14.82
CA LEU A 150 -16.77 30.44 -14.62
C LEU A 150 -17.16 30.89 -13.20
N CYS A 151 -17.91 30.05 -12.49
CA CYS A 151 -18.22 30.19 -11.07
C CYS A 151 -18.61 28.82 -10.50
N VAL A 152 -18.22 28.59 -9.24
CA VAL A 152 -18.94 27.65 -8.37
C VAL A 152 -20.10 28.47 -7.83
N HIS A 153 -21.34 28.02 -8.00
CA HIS A 153 -22.47 28.70 -7.37
C HIS A 153 -22.28 28.61 -5.85
N ASP A 154 -21.93 29.74 -5.22
CA ASP A 154 -22.08 29.89 -3.78
C ASP A 154 -23.55 29.63 -3.46
N GLY A 155 -23.79 28.67 -2.55
CA GLY A 155 -25.11 28.14 -2.27
C GLY A 155 -26.12 29.24 -1.99
N GLU A 156 -27.19 29.28 -2.77
CA GLU A 156 -28.38 30.05 -2.44
C GLU A 156 -28.92 29.54 -1.10
N THR A 157 -28.87 30.37 -0.06
CA THR A 157 -29.59 30.14 1.19
C THR A 157 -31.08 30.05 0.90
N GLU A 158 -31.77 29.08 1.54
CA GLU A 158 -33.17 28.67 1.41
C GLU A 158 -34.27 29.77 1.47
N ALA A 159 -33.92 31.05 1.56
CA ALA A 159 -34.86 32.14 1.85
C ALA A 159 -35.61 32.73 0.64
N GLN A 160 -35.45 32.23 -0.59
CA GLN A 160 -36.11 32.82 -1.78
C GLN A 160 -37.03 31.87 -2.58
N ARG A 161 -37.39 30.69 -2.03
CA ARG A 161 -38.32 29.76 -2.69
C ARG A 161 -39.81 29.99 -2.42
N GLU A 162 -40.18 30.83 -1.47
CA GLU A 162 -41.59 31.13 -1.20
C GLU A 162 -42.07 32.27 -2.12
N GLY A 163 -42.81 31.91 -3.17
CA GLY A 163 -43.51 32.93 -3.96
C GLY A 163 -44.05 32.52 -5.31
N ARG A 164 -43.87 31.28 -5.79
CA ARG A 164 -44.46 30.85 -7.07
C ARG A 164 -44.99 29.43 -7.02
N ASN A 165 -46.27 29.33 -6.68
CA ASN A 165 -47.31 28.49 -7.30
C ASN A 165 -48.27 27.93 -6.25
N ALA A 166 -49.27 28.73 -5.88
CA ALA A 166 -50.50 28.23 -5.30
C ALA A 166 -51.44 27.85 -6.45
N LEU A 167 -51.65 26.54 -6.70
CA LEU A 167 -52.83 26.02 -7.39
C LEU A 167 -53.13 24.60 -6.88
N GLY A 168 -54.28 24.47 -6.21
CA GLY A 168 -55.18 23.31 -6.31
C GLY A 168 -54.91 22.15 -5.36
N GLU A 169 -55.66 22.12 -4.26
CA GLU A 169 -55.94 20.89 -3.52
C GLU A 169 -56.58 19.87 -4.47
N ASN A 170 -55.95 18.71 -4.63
CA ASN A 170 -56.64 17.49 -5.06
C ASN A 170 -56.12 16.31 -4.26
N THR A 171 -56.94 15.91 -3.30
CA THR A 171 -56.83 14.69 -2.53
C THR A 171 -57.07 13.48 -3.45
N LEU A 172 -56.04 12.65 -3.64
CA LEU A 172 -56.20 11.29 -4.15
C LEU A 172 -55.47 10.31 -3.21
N ARG A 173 -56.30 9.41 -2.67
CA ARG A 173 -56.02 8.35 -1.70
C ARG A 173 -55.10 7.23 -2.24
N PRO A 174 -54.57 6.36 -1.36
CA PRO A 174 -53.39 5.54 -1.65
C PRO A 174 -53.75 4.26 -2.42
N GLY A 175 -53.00 3.99 -3.50
CA GLY A 175 -52.97 2.69 -4.17
C GLY A 175 -51.94 1.77 -3.50
N ARG A 176 -52.43 0.73 -2.82
CA ARG A 176 -51.60 -0.39 -2.32
C ARG A 176 -51.29 -1.39 -3.43
N ASN A 177 -50.11 -2.00 -3.27
CA ASN A 177 -49.71 -3.39 -3.55
C ASN A 177 -48.99 -3.77 -4.84
N GLY A 178 -47.83 -4.41 -4.61
CA GLY A 178 -47.03 -5.26 -5.49
C GLY A 178 -45.61 -4.71 -5.62
N GLY A 179 -44.53 -5.21 -4.99
CA GLY A 179 -44.24 -6.49 -4.36
C GLY A 179 -42.87 -6.99 -4.88
N GLY A 180 -41.87 -7.13 -3.99
CA GLY A 180 -40.55 -7.77 -4.26
C GLY A 180 -39.38 -6.77 -4.35
N ASN A 181 -38.72 -6.39 -3.26
CA ASN A 181 -37.68 -7.09 -2.48
C ASN A 181 -36.35 -7.31 -3.22
N ALA A 182 -35.33 -6.48 -2.92
CA ALA A 182 -33.99 -6.91 -2.52
C ALA A 182 -33.07 -5.68 -2.30
N THR A 183 -33.00 -5.26 -1.03
CA THR A 183 -31.81 -4.74 -0.32
C THR A 183 -30.63 -4.20 -1.15
N GLY A 184 -30.64 -2.89 -1.41
CA GLY A 184 -29.44 -2.11 -1.67
C GLY A 184 -28.77 -1.70 -0.34
N CYS A 185 -27.52 -2.10 -0.15
CA CYS A 185 -26.67 -1.70 0.96
C CYS A 185 -26.48 -0.17 0.95
N LYS A 186 -27.07 0.51 1.94
CA LYS A 186 -26.85 1.93 2.24
C LYS A 186 -25.47 2.12 2.88
N TYR A 187 -24.54 2.75 2.17
CA TYR A 187 -23.46 3.52 2.81
C TYR A 187 -23.70 4.99 2.53
N TRP A 188 -24.25 5.69 3.52
CA TRP A 188 -24.31 7.13 3.57
C TRP A 188 -22.93 7.66 3.96
N LEU A 189 -22.29 8.44 3.08
CA LEU A 189 -21.27 9.40 3.52
C LEU A 189 -22.00 10.53 4.23
N HIS A 190 -21.81 10.64 5.54
CA HIS A 190 -22.17 11.80 6.33
C HIS A 190 -20.96 12.75 6.29
N VAL A 191 -21.07 13.87 5.58
CA VAL A 191 -20.12 14.98 5.66
C VAL A 191 -20.80 16.09 6.43
N SER A 192 -20.33 16.34 7.66
CA SER A 192 -20.76 17.47 8.48
C SER A 192 -20.17 18.77 7.93
N PRO A 193 -20.97 19.81 7.62
CA PRO A 193 -20.45 21.12 7.25
C PRO A 193 -20.23 21.96 8.52
N GLY A 194 -19.01 22.43 8.75
CA GLY A 194 -18.75 23.42 9.80
C GLY A 194 -17.37 23.34 10.44
N SER A 195 -16.36 23.91 9.77
CA SER A 195 -15.28 24.63 10.46
C SER A 195 -14.56 25.54 9.47
N THR A 196 -14.82 26.83 9.58
CA THR A 196 -14.13 27.90 8.89
C THR A 196 -12.76 28.12 9.54
N TRP A 197 -11.70 28.20 8.74
CA TRP A 197 -10.40 28.71 9.16
C TRP A 197 -10.15 30.04 8.44
N PRO A 198 -9.76 31.12 9.14
CA PRO A 198 -9.55 32.43 8.52
C PRO A 198 -8.22 32.46 7.76
N CYS A 199 -8.25 33.04 6.55
CA CYS A 199 -7.10 33.25 5.69
C CYS A 199 -6.77 34.75 5.69
N GLU A 200 -5.72 35.17 6.39
CA GLU A 200 -5.15 36.52 6.25
C GLU A 200 -4.11 36.54 5.12
N PRO A 201 -4.11 37.56 4.23
CA PRO A 201 -3.09 37.70 3.21
C PRO A 201 -1.82 38.35 3.78
N ARG A 202 -0.68 37.65 3.68
CA ARG A 202 0.64 38.28 3.87
C ARG A 202 0.95 39.21 2.70
N SER A 203 1.06 40.49 3.00
CA SER A 203 1.63 41.51 2.12
C SER A 203 3.09 41.19 1.80
N ALA A 204 3.42 41.21 0.52
CA ALA A 204 4.78 41.37 0.04
C ALA A 204 5.23 42.81 0.26
N ALA A 205 6.41 43.00 0.85
CA ALA A 205 7.17 44.24 0.79
C ALA A 205 8.66 43.89 0.69
N ALA A 206 9.36 44.74 -0.07
CA ALA A 206 10.74 44.66 -0.54
C ALA A 206 11.79 44.57 0.57
#